data_AF-A0A927ZP37-F1
#
_entry.id   AF-A0A927ZP37-F1
#
_cell.length_a   1.000
_cell.length_b   1.000
_cell.length_c   1.000
_cell.angle_alpha   90.00
_cell.angle_beta   90.00
_cell.angle_gamma   90.00
#
_symmetry.space_group_name_H-M   'P 1'
#
loop_
_entity.id
_entity.type
_entity.pdbx_description
1 polymer ?
#
loop_
_entity_poly.entity_id
_entity_poly.type
_entity_poly.pdbx_seq_one_letter_code
_entity_poly.pdbx_strand_id
1 'polypeptide(L)'
;MKNYQNQDMDKEGKPKYAELWGDRVVLKELLIASVIGIILTMAFYFNASRYFLSQEGIEPGLAKGYSLMIGIGGCLLGGIISSKLFKPKREVVESGEELDVLGAIEAAGSTLEDEIKAMGNTNKQSIEEMKALGLDALLELDKMKEEN
;
A
#
# COMPACT_ATOMS: atom_id res chain seq x y z
N MET A 1 -3.16 8.66 20.30
CA MET A 1 -3.34 7.22 20.02
C MET A 1 -4.83 6.97 19.82
N LYS A 2 -5.33 6.85 18.57
CA LYS A 2 -6.74 6.52 18.32
C LYS A 2 -6.88 4.99 18.25
N ASN A 3 -7.84 4.46 19.01
CA ASN A 3 -8.14 3.03 19.14
C ASN A 3 -8.50 2.40 17.77
N TYR A 4 -7.58 1.64 17.19
CA TYR A 4 -7.79 0.77 16.02
C TYR A 4 -8.54 -0.55 16.38
N GLN A 5 -9.41 -0.53 17.38
CA GLN A 5 -10.06 -1.71 17.98
C GLN A 5 -11.31 -2.19 17.21
N ASN A 6 -11.49 -1.80 15.94
CA ASN A 6 -12.65 -2.18 15.12
C ASN A 6 -12.29 -3.05 13.91
N GLN A 7 -11.17 -3.77 13.96
CA GLN A 7 -10.80 -4.74 12.92
C GLN A 7 -11.55 -6.06 13.14
N ASP A 8 -11.99 -6.72 12.07
CA ASP A 8 -12.51 -8.09 12.16
C ASP A 8 -11.36 -8.98 12.61
N MET A 9 -11.40 -9.36 13.88
CA MET A 9 -10.47 -10.29 14.47
C MET A 9 -10.84 -11.69 13.99
N ASP A 10 -9.87 -12.43 13.47
CA ASP A 10 -10.02 -13.87 13.30
C ASP A 10 -10.19 -14.58 14.67
N LYS A 11 -10.43 -15.89 14.67
CA LYS A 11 -10.63 -16.66 15.90
C LYS A 11 -9.40 -16.65 16.84
N GLU A 12 -8.26 -16.14 16.38
CA GLU A 12 -6.99 -16.03 17.11
C GLU A 12 -6.65 -14.58 17.49
N GLY A 13 -7.53 -13.61 17.23
CA GLY A 13 -7.29 -12.21 17.57
C GLY A 13 -6.37 -11.47 16.59
N LYS A 14 -6.18 -11.96 15.37
CA LYS A 14 -5.40 -11.28 14.32
C LYS A 14 -6.35 -10.57 13.34
N PRO A 15 -6.00 -9.36 12.87
CA PRO A 15 -6.82 -8.64 11.90
C PRO A 15 -6.90 -9.41 10.58
N LYS A 16 -8.12 -9.65 10.10
CA LYS A 16 -8.37 -10.34 8.84
C LYS A 16 -8.06 -9.43 7.65
N TYR A 17 -6.92 -9.65 7.02
CA TYR A 17 -6.52 -8.98 5.78
C TYR A 17 -7.01 -9.78 4.57
N ALA A 18 -7.47 -9.06 3.53
CA ALA A 18 -7.71 -9.63 2.21
C ALA A 18 -6.66 -9.08 1.24
N GLU A 19 -6.20 -9.94 0.35
CA GLU A 19 -5.27 -9.55 -0.70
C GLU A 19 -6.08 -9.10 -1.93
N LEU A 20 -5.92 -7.83 -2.30
CA LEU A 20 -6.62 -7.22 -3.42
C LEU A 20 -5.58 -6.53 -4.31
N TRP A 21 -5.46 -6.97 -5.57
CA TRP A 21 -4.47 -6.44 -6.52
C TRP A 21 -3.04 -6.36 -5.96
N GLY A 22 -2.60 -7.40 -5.24
CA GLY A 22 -1.25 -7.48 -4.68
C GLY A 22 -1.00 -6.58 -3.46
N ASP A 23 -2.04 -5.92 -2.92
CA ASP A 23 -1.96 -5.17 -1.66
C ASP A 23 -2.82 -5.82 -0.56
N ARG A 24 -2.38 -5.72 0.69
CA ARG A 24 -3.11 -6.26 1.85
C ARG A 24 -4.01 -5.18 2.43
N VAL A 25 -5.32 -5.36 2.24
CA VAL A 25 -6.34 -4.41 2.69
C VAL A 25 -7.24 -5.02 3.75
N VAL A 26 -7.77 -4.17 4.64
CA VAL A 26 -8.76 -4.57 5.64
C VAL A 26 -10.15 -4.47 4.99
N LEU A 27 -10.85 -5.60 4.86
CA LEU A 27 -12.15 -5.65 4.15
C LEU A 27 -13.19 -4.67 4.71
N LYS A 28 -13.24 -4.51 6.03
CA LYS A 28 -14.12 -3.53 6.69
C LYS A 28 -13.85 -2.10 6.24
N GLU A 29 -12.59 -1.71 6.22
CA GLU A 29 -12.18 -0.35 5.87
C GLU A 29 -12.50 -0.07 4.40
N LEU A 30 -12.26 -1.05 3.52
CA LEU A 30 -12.65 -1.01 2.11
C LEU A 30 -14.17 -0.83 1.94
N LEU A 31 -14.97 -1.61 2.67
CA LEU A 31 -16.43 -1.55 2.60
C LEU A 31 -16.93 -0.19 3.10
N ILE A 32 -16.43 0.29 4.23
CA ILE A 32 -16.78 1.60 4.80
C ILE A 32 -16.39 2.72 3.82
N ALA A 33 -15.19 2.68 3.24
CA ALA A 33 -14.74 3.65 2.23
C ALA A 33 -15.68 3.68 1.02
N SER A 34 -16.06 2.51 0.51
CA SER A 34 -17.00 2.37 -0.61
C SER A 34 -18.37 2.97 -0.28
N VAL A 35 -18.92 2.65 0.89
CA VAL A 35 -20.22 3.17 1.35
C VAL A 35 -20.18 4.69 1.50
N ILE A 36 -19.11 5.24 2.08
CA ILE A 36 -18.94 6.70 2.19
C ILE A 36 -18.91 7.35 0.80
N GLY A 37 -18.17 6.77 -0.15
CA GLY A 37 -18.11 7.26 -1.53
C GLY A 37 -19.48 7.26 -2.21
N ILE A 38 -20.25 6.18 -2.06
CA ILE A 38 -21.60 6.05 -2.63
C ILE A 38 -22.55 7.08 -2.01
N ILE A 39 -22.58 7.19 -0.68
CA ILE A 39 -23.47 8.14 0.01
C ILE A 39 -23.14 9.57 -0.39
N LEU A 40 -21.86 9.93 -0.45
CA LEU A 40 -21.45 11.30 -0.74
C LEU A 40 -21.70 11.69 -2.20
N THR A 41 -21.37 10.81 -3.15
CA THR A 41 -21.68 11.02 -4.58
C THR A 41 -23.17 11.17 -4.82
N MET A 42 -23.97 10.29 -4.20
CA MET A 42 -25.43 10.31 -4.32
C MET A 42 -26.03 11.58 -3.70
N ALA A 43 -25.56 11.97 -2.50
CA ALA A 43 -26.01 13.20 -1.84
C ALA A 43 -25.70 14.44 -2.69
N PHE A 44 -24.48 14.54 -3.24
CA PHE A 44 -24.09 15.66 -4.09
C PHE A 44 -24.89 15.71 -5.38
N TYR A 45 -25.12 14.55 -6.03
CA TYR A 45 -25.93 14.46 -7.23
C TYR A 45 -27.38 14.90 -6.99
N PHE A 46 -28.04 14.41 -5.94
CA PHE A 46 -29.43 14.78 -5.66
C PHE A 46 -29.58 16.26 -5.30
N ASN A 47 -28.66 16.80 -4.49
CA ASN A 47 -28.68 18.23 -4.14
C ASN A 47 -28.45 19.11 -5.37
N ALA A 48 -27.48 18.74 -6.22
CA ALA A 48 -27.22 19.45 -7.46
C ALA A 48 -28.41 19.36 -8.43
N SER A 49 -28.96 18.16 -8.62
CA SER A 49 -30.11 17.95 -9.50
C SER A 49 -31.32 18.74 -9.05
N ARG A 50 -31.63 18.75 -7.76
CA ARG A 50 -32.71 19.56 -7.21
C ARG A 50 -32.46 21.06 -7.40
N TYR A 51 -31.23 21.51 -7.22
CA TYR A 51 -30.86 22.91 -7.38
C TYR A 51 -30.96 23.36 -8.85
N PHE A 52 -30.39 22.61 -9.79
CA PHE A 52 -30.41 22.95 -11.22
C PHE A 52 -31.79 22.80 -11.85
N LEU A 53 -32.59 21.82 -11.44
CA LEU A 53 -33.98 21.66 -11.91
C LEU A 53 -34.92 22.73 -11.35
N SER A 54 -34.59 23.34 -10.21
CA SER A 54 -35.36 24.43 -9.61
C SER A 54 -35.06 25.80 -10.23
N GLN A 55 -34.05 25.92 -11.09
CA GLN A 55 -33.75 27.17 -11.77
C GLN A 55 -34.55 27.28 -13.08
N GLU A 56 -35.36 28.34 -13.18
CA GLU A 56 -36.04 28.69 -14.41
C GLU A 56 -35.03 29.25 -15.42
N GLY A 57 -34.80 28.53 -16.52
CA GLY A 57 -33.92 28.96 -17.61
C GLY A 57 -32.91 27.92 -18.11
N ILE A 58 -32.79 26.76 -17.45
CA ILE A 58 -31.88 25.69 -17.89
C ILE A 58 -32.68 24.53 -18.49
N GLU A 59 -32.26 24.08 -19.68
CA GLU A 59 -32.84 22.88 -20.30
C GLU A 59 -32.65 21.65 -19.38
N PRO A 60 -33.68 20.81 -19.18
CA PRO A 60 -33.59 19.64 -18.29
C PRO A 60 -32.44 18.67 -18.64
N GLY A 61 -32.05 18.55 -19.91
CA GLY A 61 -30.91 17.74 -20.33
C GLY A 61 -29.58 18.30 -19.81
N LEU A 62 -29.39 19.61 -19.92
CA LEU A 62 -28.19 20.30 -19.49
C LEU A 62 -28.08 20.38 -17.95
N ALA A 63 -29.20 20.61 -17.25
CA ALA A 63 -29.28 20.57 -15.79
C ALA A 63 -28.81 19.22 -15.23
N LYS A 64 -29.21 18.11 -15.86
CA LYS A 64 -28.78 16.77 -15.47
C LYS A 64 -27.28 16.54 -15.68
N GLY A 65 -26.71 17.09 -16.77
CA GLY A 65 -25.27 17.05 -17.05
C GLY A 65 -24.43 17.77 -15.99
N TYR A 66 -24.82 19.00 -15.61
CA TYR A 66 -24.14 19.73 -14.54
C TYR A 66 -24.26 19.02 -13.19
N SER A 67 -25.40 18.41 -12.92
CA SER A 67 -25.61 17.63 -11.69
C SER A 67 -24.67 16.42 -11.60
N LEU A 68 -24.40 15.76 -12.73
CA LEU A 68 -23.44 14.66 -12.81
C LEU A 68 -22.02 15.14 -12.51
N MET A 69 -21.61 16.30 -13.03
CA MET A 69 -20.30 16.89 -12.71
C MET A 69 -20.14 17.16 -11.21
N ILE A 70 -21.17 17.71 -10.56
CA ILE A 70 -21.15 17.91 -9.10
C ILE A 70 -21.08 16.57 -8.35
N GLY A 71 -21.77 15.53 -8.84
CA GLY A 71 -21.68 14.16 -8.31
C GLY A 71 -20.25 13.60 -8.37
N ILE A 72 -19.52 13.82 -9.46
CA ILE A 72 -18.10 13.46 -9.59
C ILE A 72 -17.24 14.24 -8.57
N GLY A 73 -17.52 15.52 -8.38
CA GLY A 73 -16.90 16.33 -7.31
C GLY A 73 -17.12 15.72 -5.91
N GLY A 74 -18.33 15.21 -5.65
CA GLY A 74 -18.66 14.46 -4.44
C GLY A 74 -17.80 13.19 -4.27
N CYS A 75 -17.45 12.50 -5.36
CA CYS A 75 -16.56 11.32 -5.32
C CYS A 75 -15.16 11.70 -4.85
N LEU A 76 -14.61 12.79 -5.39
CA LEU A 76 -13.28 13.29 -5.01
C LEU A 76 -13.22 13.66 -3.53
N LEU A 77 -14.25 14.36 -3.03
CA LEU A 77 -14.38 14.66 -1.60
C LEU A 77 -14.47 13.37 -0.76
N GLY A 78 -15.14 12.35 -1.27
CA GLY A 78 -15.26 11.04 -0.61
C GLY A 78 -13.90 10.36 -0.49
N GLY A 79 -13.10 10.41 -1.55
CA GLY A 79 -11.71 9.95 -1.54
C GLY A 79 -10.85 10.71 -0.53
N ILE A 80 -10.98 12.03 -0.45
CA ILE A 80 -10.25 12.86 0.53
C ILE A 80 -10.66 12.49 1.97
N ILE A 81 -11.97 12.37 2.22
CA ILE A 81 -12.48 11.99 3.55
C ILE A 81 -11.99 10.59 3.93
N SER A 82 -12.08 9.65 2.99
CA SER A 82 -11.58 8.28 3.16
C SER A 82 -10.08 8.28 3.49
N SER A 83 -9.28 9.03 2.74
CA SER A 83 -7.83 9.16 2.98
C SER A 83 -7.50 9.75 4.36
N LYS A 84 -8.28 10.72 4.85
CA LYS A 84 -8.09 11.26 6.21
C LYS A 84 -8.54 10.27 7.30
N LEU A 85 -9.54 9.45 7.03
CA LEU A 85 -10.09 8.48 7.98
C LEU A 85 -9.17 7.26 8.11
N PHE A 86 -8.64 6.76 7.00
CA PHE A 86 -7.72 5.64 6.93
C PHE A 86 -6.28 6.15 6.80
N LYS A 87 -5.71 6.63 7.92
CA LYS A 87 -4.33 7.11 7.96
C LYS A 87 -3.37 5.98 7.51
N PRO A 88 -2.36 6.26 6.66
CA PRO A 88 -1.42 5.24 6.19
C PRO A 88 -0.80 4.50 7.38
N LYS A 89 -1.00 3.18 7.40
CA LYS A 89 -0.65 2.29 8.52
C LYS A 89 0.78 1.76 8.44
N ARG A 90 1.55 2.16 7.42
CA ARG A 90 2.97 1.83 7.30
C ARG A 90 3.77 2.73 8.25
N GLU A 91 4.23 2.16 9.36
CA GLU A 91 5.52 2.59 9.90
C GLU A 91 6.57 2.12 8.90
N VAL A 92 7.11 3.07 8.13
CA VAL A 92 8.38 2.82 7.44
C VAL A 92 9.41 2.86 8.54
N VAL A 93 9.67 1.71 9.14
CA VAL A 93 10.87 1.52 9.93
C VAL A 93 11.99 1.55 8.90
N GLU A 94 12.56 2.73 8.66
CA GLU A 94 13.94 2.82 8.16
C GLU A 94 14.83 2.36 9.31
N SER A 95 14.73 1.08 9.69
CA SER A 95 15.91 0.43 10.22
C SER A 95 16.84 0.42 9.03
N GLY A 96 17.91 1.22 9.11
CA GLY A 96 19.15 0.86 8.44
C GLY A 96 19.54 -0.50 8.98
N GLU A 97 18.89 -1.55 8.48
CA GLU A 97 19.39 -2.89 8.51
C GLU A 97 20.63 -2.81 7.63
N GLU A 98 21.77 -2.56 8.28
CA GLU A 98 22.92 -3.42 8.08
C GLU A 98 22.33 -4.82 7.84
N LEU A 99 22.24 -5.21 6.56
CA LEU A 99 21.56 -6.44 6.17
C LEU A 99 22.10 -7.51 7.11
N ASP A 100 21.25 -8.10 7.95
CA ASP A 100 21.62 -9.28 8.70
C ASP A 100 21.63 -10.44 7.71
N VAL A 101 22.67 -10.43 6.89
CA VAL A 101 22.90 -11.36 5.79
C VAL A 101 22.96 -12.78 6.34
N LEU A 102 23.50 -12.96 7.55
CA LEU A 102 23.51 -14.23 8.26
C LEU A 102 22.10 -14.70 8.63
N GLY A 103 21.28 -13.82 9.20
CA GLY A 103 19.87 -14.12 9.50
C GLY A 103 19.02 -14.39 8.25
N ALA A 104 19.30 -13.68 7.14
CA ALA A 104 18.63 -13.89 5.86
C ALA A 104 18.97 -15.25 5.24
N ILE A 105 20.24 -15.67 5.30
CA ILE A 105 20.71 -16.99 4.85
C ILE A 105 20.09 -18.10 5.69
N GLU A 106 20.09 -17.94 7.02
CA GLU A 106 19.52 -18.94 7.92
C GLU A 106 18.00 -19.10 7.73
N ALA A 107 17.28 -17.99 7.48
CA ALA A 107 15.87 -18.00 7.15
C ALA A 107 15.58 -18.65 5.77
N ALA A 108 16.50 -18.52 4.81
CA ALA A 108 16.44 -19.20 3.52
C ALA A 108 16.78 -20.69 3.60
N GLY A 109 17.28 -21.17 4.74
CA GLY A 109 17.66 -22.57 4.97
C GLY A 109 18.96 -22.97 4.26
N SER A 110 19.75 -22.00 3.81
CA SER A 110 21.08 -22.19 3.22
C SER A 110 22.17 -21.96 4.27
N THR A 111 23.42 -22.32 3.94
CA THR A 111 24.58 -21.96 4.75
C THR A 111 25.41 -20.90 4.04
N LEU A 112 26.08 -20.02 4.81
CA LEU A 112 26.91 -18.95 4.27
C LEU A 112 28.00 -19.48 3.31
N GLU A 113 28.56 -20.65 3.62
CA GLU A 113 29.60 -21.28 2.79
C GLU A 113 29.06 -21.81 1.45
N ASP A 114 27.82 -22.28 1.43
CA ASP A 114 27.18 -22.77 0.19
C ASP A 114 26.79 -21.60 -0.71
N GLU A 115 26.32 -20.48 -0.15
CA GLU A 115 26.03 -19.26 -0.92
C GLU A 115 27.30 -18.60 -1.47
N ILE A 116 28.39 -18.55 -0.69
CA ILE A 116 29.69 -18.05 -1.16
C ILE A 116 30.24 -18.94 -2.29
N LYS A 117 30.11 -20.27 -2.20
CA LYS A 117 30.52 -21.17 -3.29
C LYS A 117 29.66 -21.00 -4.55
N ALA A 118 28.35 -20.80 -4.38
CA ALA A 118 27.46 -20.52 -5.51
C ALA A 118 27.83 -19.18 -6.18
N MET A 119 28.16 -18.16 -5.38
CA MET A 119 28.64 -16.87 -5.87
C MET A 119 30.03 -16.94 -6.53
N GLY A 120 30.96 -17.70 -5.96
CA GLY A 120 32.31 -17.88 -6.51
C GLY A 120 32.34 -18.59 -7.87
N ASN A 121 31.28 -19.32 -8.22
CA ASN A 121 31.08 -19.90 -9.55
C ASN A 121 30.46 -18.92 -10.56
N THR A 122 30.17 -17.69 -10.15
CA THR A 122 29.55 -16.66 -10.99
C THR A 122 30.62 -15.84 -11.74
N ASN A 123 30.29 -15.33 -12.93
CA ASN A 123 31.19 -14.53 -13.75
C ASN A 123 31.58 -13.21 -13.06
N LYS A 124 32.83 -12.76 -13.25
CA LYS A 124 33.38 -11.51 -12.70
C LYS A 124 32.55 -10.27 -13.05
N GLN A 125 31.91 -10.26 -14.23
CA GLN A 125 31.02 -9.18 -14.64
C GLN A 125 29.79 -9.05 -13.71
N SER A 126 29.18 -10.17 -13.30
CA SER A 126 28.00 -10.15 -12.43
C SER A 126 28.36 -9.67 -11.02
N ILE A 127 29.57 -9.94 -10.54
CA ILE A 127 30.07 -9.46 -9.25
C ILE A 127 30.24 -7.93 -9.27
N GLU A 128 30.72 -7.36 -10.38
CA GLU A 128 30.82 -5.90 -10.53
C GLU A 128 29.45 -5.22 -10.59
N GLU A 129 28.48 -5.80 -11.30
CA GLU A 129 27.10 -5.30 -11.33
C GLU A 129 26.46 -5.36 -9.94
N MET A 130 26.67 -6.45 -9.20
CA MET A 130 26.16 -6.61 -7.84
C MET A 130 26.76 -5.58 -6.87
N LYS A 131 28.05 -5.29 -7.03
CA LYS A 131 28.74 -4.22 -6.30
C LYS A 131 28.22 -2.83 -6.68
N ALA A 132 27.94 -2.59 -7.96
CA ALA A 132 27.35 -1.33 -8.41
C ALA A 132 25.93 -1.11 -7.85
N LEU A 133 25.22 -2.19 -7.51
CA LEU A 133 23.89 -2.16 -6.88
C LEU A 133 23.92 -2.19 -5.34
N GLY A 134 25.10 -2.22 -4.71
CA GLY A 134 25.25 -2.23 -3.24
C GLY A 134 24.82 -3.52 -2.56
N LEU A 135 24.86 -4.65 -3.26
CA LEU A 135 24.53 -5.99 -2.74
C LEU A 135 25.78 -6.79 -2.31
N ASP A 136 26.89 -6.13 -2.04
CA ASP A 136 28.20 -6.73 -1.74
C ASP A 136 28.44 -7.11 -0.27
N ALA A 137 27.44 -6.95 0.59
CA ALA A 137 27.53 -7.28 2.02
C ALA A 137 28.01 -8.73 2.32
N LEU A 138 27.60 -9.70 1.49
CA LEU A 138 28.09 -11.09 1.57
C LEU A 138 29.60 -11.21 1.32
N LEU A 139 30.13 -10.39 0.41
CA LEU A 139 31.55 -10.39 0.03
C LEU A 139 32.42 -9.73 1.11
N GLU A 140 31.86 -8.77 1.84
CA GLU A 140 32.53 -8.13 2.96
C GLU A 140 32.60 -9.06 4.17
N LEU A 141 31.53 -9.81 4.45
CA LEU A 141 31.48 -10.81 5.52
C LEU A 141 32.46 -11.97 5.28
N ASP A 142 32.63 -12.43 4.04
CA ASP A 142 33.61 -13.46 3.69
C ASP A 142 35.05 -13.01 3.99
N LYS A 143 35.40 -11.78 3.60
CA LYS A 143 36.72 -11.19 3.89
C LYS A 143 36.98 -11.05 5.39
N MET A 144 35.97 -10.64 6.17
CA MET A 144 36.09 -10.52 7.62
C MET A 144 36.27 -11.88 8.32
N LYS A 145 35.76 -12.97 7.70
CA LYS A 145 35.94 -14.35 8.20
C LYS A 145 37.29 -14.94 7.82
N GLU A 146 37.89 -14.58 6.68
CA GLU A 146 39.26 -15.01 6.31
C GLU A 146 40.37 -14.28 7.09
N GLU A 147 40.11 -13.08 7.65
CA GLU A 147 41.08 -12.30 8.43
C GLU A 147 41.14 -12.64 9.95
N ASN A 148 40.25 -13.51 10.45
CA ASN A 148 40.25 -14.03 11.84
C ASN A 148 40.62 -15.52 11.91
#